data_AF-A0A7V4H2Q2-F1
#
_entry.id   AF-A0A7V4H2Q2-F1
#
_cell.length_a   1.000
_cell.length_b   1.000
_cell.length_c   1.000
_cell.angle_alpha   90.00
_cell.angle_beta   90.00
_cell.angle_gamma   90.00
#
_symmetry.space_group_name_H-M   'P 1'
#
loop_
_entity.id
_entity.type
_entity.pdbx_description
1 polymer ?
#
loop_
_entity_poly.entity_id
_entity_poly.type
_entity_poly.pdbx_seq_one_letter_code
_entity_poly.pdbx_strand_id
1 'polypeptide(L)'
;LLALKRPPPLKFPAKQALGQISVSAEGLRPADIRYVGGKAANFGLLRRAIPTNAPAPALAFTFDLWDAFLDQPLPGGQTLRANIAEKLSGFTWPPDIPRLRAALDEIRTRIRQTADFSPAQKGVILQALVQAGLDPNRKIRFRSSTNVEDSEQFSGAGLYDSYSGCLADDLDGDNAGPSACDPTESNERGVFRALRRVYASFYNENAFLERLRHGVDEAAVGMAVLVHHSTPDAIELANGVATVEVDKRFAGWRGLTLRLVTQPGAVSVANPEPNAQPEVVRAESWSEGQVSLGLERGSGLLLLGATVLEWDREYRELVRLFDLAARAFEAEFPAKREFTLDFEYKKVAPEGVLRVKQIREVPRPPAPAPTEPWLLNETNQWTVLQGEYGELFANHRLKASWQFQTDTRRLASTNLAASPLRRLAVTMLADLERTHRTTALAELPGYETRREGTDWVDRWMWDVGAERQTWALRTSLPLDRSPGSAPLVFLSDGRLELTVTYARPRPMLDWSGPGSTLTDTVLLAPRSPVRITVSSTVAPGSTSVREAQICSMANWRFSSITSRSRSSRAGRSLSKPLCIT
;
A
#
# COMPACT_ATOMS: atom_id res chain seq x y z
N LEU A 1 -20.45 8.31 -0.21
CA LEU A 1 -19.03 8.55 0.14
C LEU A 1 -18.49 7.54 1.16
N LEU A 2 -19.10 7.38 2.34
CA LEU A 2 -18.62 6.38 3.34
C LEU A 2 -18.60 4.94 2.83
N ALA A 3 -19.54 4.55 1.96
CA ALA A 3 -19.54 3.24 1.29
C ALA A 3 -18.25 2.96 0.49
N LEU A 4 -17.54 3.98 0.01
CA LEU A 4 -16.25 3.83 -0.70
C LEU A 4 -15.11 3.42 0.23
N LYS A 5 -15.29 3.52 1.55
CA LYS A 5 -14.29 3.11 2.56
C LYS A 5 -14.50 1.66 3.04
N ARG A 6 -15.58 1.00 2.62
CA ARG A 6 -15.83 -0.40 3.00
C ARG A 6 -14.86 -1.29 2.24
N PRO A 7 -14.02 -2.08 2.92
CA PRO A 7 -13.14 -2.99 2.21
C PRO A 7 -13.96 -4.07 1.47
N PRO A 8 -13.43 -4.63 0.38
CA PRO A 8 -14.03 -5.79 -0.24
C PRO A 8 -14.09 -6.98 0.74
N PRO A 9 -15.07 -7.89 0.58
CA PRO A 9 -15.13 -9.13 1.34
C PRO A 9 -13.91 -10.01 1.06
N LEU A 10 -13.30 -10.55 2.11
CA LEU A 10 -12.18 -11.47 1.99
C LEU A 10 -12.63 -12.79 1.36
N LYS A 11 -11.81 -13.31 0.44
CA LYS A 11 -11.95 -14.67 -0.08
C LYS A 11 -10.92 -15.56 0.60
N PHE A 12 -11.39 -16.46 1.45
CA PHE A 12 -10.55 -17.45 2.11
C PHE A 12 -11.33 -18.76 2.27
N PRO A 13 -10.66 -19.93 2.27
CA PRO A 13 -11.31 -21.20 2.54
C PRO A 13 -11.65 -21.29 4.03
N ALA A 14 -12.90 -21.60 4.36
CA ALA A 14 -13.31 -21.87 5.73
C ALA A 14 -12.52 -23.05 6.31
N LYS A 15 -12.23 -22.99 7.62
CA LYS A 15 -11.54 -24.09 8.30
C LYS A 15 -12.36 -25.37 8.24
N GLN A 16 -11.67 -26.51 8.13
CA GLN A 16 -12.23 -27.85 8.10
C GLN A 16 -11.43 -28.76 9.05
N ALA A 17 -12.10 -29.79 9.55
CA ALA A 17 -11.46 -30.85 10.33
C ALA A 17 -10.63 -31.76 9.39
N LEU A 18 -9.40 -32.08 9.78
CA LEU A 18 -8.61 -33.12 9.15
C LEU A 18 -8.94 -34.49 9.76
N GLY A 19 -9.47 -34.53 10.98
CA GLY A 19 -9.67 -35.76 11.76
C GLY A 19 -8.40 -36.23 12.49
N GLN A 20 -7.35 -35.42 12.49
CA GLN A 20 -6.09 -35.67 13.19
C GLN A 20 -5.61 -34.35 13.80
N ILE A 21 -5.07 -34.38 15.02
CA ILE A 21 -4.61 -33.16 15.69
C ILE A 21 -3.30 -32.60 15.12
N SER A 22 -2.54 -33.43 14.41
CA SER A 22 -1.23 -33.08 13.86
C SER A 22 -0.94 -33.86 12.58
N VAL A 23 -0.17 -33.26 11.68
CA VAL A 23 0.27 -33.86 10.41
C VAL A 23 1.70 -33.44 10.10
N SER A 24 2.47 -34.29 9.41
CA SER A 24 3.82 -33.94 8.94
C SER A 24 3.78 -32.77 7.96
N ALA A 25 4.72 -31.83 8.08
CA ALA A 25 4.78 -30.70 7.17
C ALA A 25 5.37 -31.06 5.80
N GLU A 26 6.04 -32.21 5.66
CA GLU A 26 6.71 -32.63 4.41
C GLU A 26 5.74 -32.78 3.22
N GLY A 27 4.50 -33.20 3.50
CA GLY A 27 3.48 -33.48 2.48
C GLY A 27 2.49 -32.35 2.19
N LEU A 28 2.48 -31.29 3.00
CA LEU A 28 1.44 -30.26 2.97
C LEU A 28 1.48 -29.41 1.69
N ARG A 29 0.34 -29.22 1.05
CA ARG A 29 0.18 -28.40 -0.15
C ARG A 29 -0.59 -27.11 0.15
N PRO A 30 -0.50 -26.07 -0.70
CA PRO A 30 -1.28 -24.84 -0.52
C PRO A 30 -2.79 -25.08 -0.32
N ALA A 31 -3.36 -26.11 -0.95
CA ALA A 31 -4.77 -26.48 -0.78
C ALA A 31 -5.15 -26.93 0.66
N ASP A 32 -4.17 -27.34 1.46
CA ASP A 32 -4.36 -27.81 2.84
C ASP A 32 -4.50 -26.65 3.84
N ILE A 33 -4.45 -25.39 3.38
CA ILE A 33 -4.72 -24.18 4.18
C ILE A 33 -6.01 -24.30 5.02
N ARG A 34 -7.01 -25.03 4.53
CA ARG A 34 -8.28 -25.28 5.22
C ARG A 34 -8.14 -26.17 6.46
N TYR A 35 -7.03 -26.88 6.63
CA TYR A 35 -6.74 -27.76 7.77
C TYR A 35 -5.65 -27.23 8.69
N VAL A 36 -4.66 -26.54 8.13
CA VAL A 36 -3.40 -26.20 8.82
C VAL A 36 -3.00 -24.72 8.71
N GLY A 37 -3.81 -23.89 8.04
CA GLY A 37 -3.49 -22.48 7.81
C GLY A 37 -2.41 -22.23 6.74
N GLY A 38 -2.23 -20.95 6.39
CA GLY A 38 -1.45 -20.51 5.23
C GLY A 38 0.03 -20.79 5.36
N LYS A 39 0.65 -20.37 6.47
CA LYS A 39 2.08 -20.63 6.73
C LYS A 39 2.43 -22.12 6.73
N ALA A 40 1.65 -22.97 7.38
CA ALA A 40 1.96 -24.41 7.42
C ALA A 40 1.79 -25.07 6.04
N ALA A 41 0.71 -24.75 5.33
CA ALA A 41 0.45 -25.23 3.97
C ALA A 41 1.56 -24.82 2.99
N ASN A 42 1.95 -23.55 3.03
CA ASN A 42 3.03 -23.00 2.20
C ASN A 42 4.42 -23.50 2.63
N PHE A 43 4.62 -23.80 3.92
CA PHE A 43 5.88 -24.39 4.39
C PHE A 43 6.11 -25.80 3.82
N GLY A 44 5.05 -26.60 3.64
CA GLY A 44 5.19 -27.90 2.98
C GLY A 44 5.63 -27.80 1.52
N LEU A 45 5.24 -26.73 0.82
CA LEU A 45 5.77 -26.42 -0.50
C LEU A 45 7.30 -26.18 -0.46
N LEU A 46 7.80 -25.42 0.53
CA LEU A 46 9.24 -25.25 0.71
C LEU A 46 9.94 -26.58 1.01
N ARG A 47 9.37 -27.40 1.90
CA ARG A 47 9.93 -28.73 2.24
C ARG A 47 10.10 -29.60 1.01
N ARG A 48 9.12 -29.62 0.09
CA ARG A 48 9.22 -30.37 -1.17
C ARG A 48 10.20 -29.74 -2.16
N ALA A 49 10.23 -28.42 -2.28
CA ALA A 49 11.02 -27.73 -3.30
C ALA A 49 12.52 -27.69 -2.96
N ILE A 50 12.86 -27.50 -1.68
CA ILE A 50 14.23 -27.31 -1.18
C ILE A 50 14.45 -28.07 0.14
N PRO A 51 14.32 -29.41 0.16
CA PRO A 51 14.31 -30.22 1.38
C PRO A 51 15.57 -30.13 2.24
N THR A 52 16.72 -29.74 1.66
CA THR A 52 17.97 -29.56 2.40
C THR A 52 18.13 -28.15 3.00
N ASN A 53 17.33 -27.19 2.55
CA ASN A 53 17.44 -25.77 2.91
C ASN A 53 16.17 -25.24 3.58
N ALA A 54 15.15 -26.06 3.80
CA ALA A 54 14.03 -25.74 4.67
C ALA A 54 14.16 -26.46 6.03
N PRO A 55 13.76 -25.86 7.16
CA PRO A 55 13.87 -26.50 8.47
C PRO A 55 13.20 -27.89 8.52
N ALA A 56 13.91 -28.87 9.06
CA ALA A 56 13.41 -30.21 9.33
C ALA A 56 13.97 -30.72 10.68
N PRO A 57 13.24 -31.61 11.38
CA PRO A 57 11.88 -32.03 11.09
C PRO A 57 10.86 -30.91 11.34
N ALA A 58 9.67 -31.05 10.74
CA ALA A 58 8.57 -30.11 10.90
C ALA A 58 7.20 -30.80 10.82
N LEU A 59 6.25 -30.31 11.61
CA LEU A 59 4.86 -30.76 11.62
C LEU A 59 3.91 -29.57 11.78
N ALA A 60 2.63 -29.77 11.53
CA ALA A 60 1.58 -28.80 11.81
C ALA A 60 0.55 -29.38 12.77
N PHE A 61 0.24 -28.66 13.85
CA PHE A 61 -1.00 -28.90 14.60
C PHE A 61 -2.17 -28.29 13.83
N THR A 62 -3.22 -29.06 13.63
CA THR A 62 -4.36 -28.73 12.75
C THR A 62 -5.41 -27.91 13.49
N PHE A 63 -6.43 -27.48 12.75
CA PHE A 63 -7.62 -26.86 13.36
C PHE A 63 -8.41 -27.81 14.27
N ASP A 64 -8.23 -29.14 14.17
CA ASP A 64 -8.84 -30.09 15.11
C ASP A 64 -8.36 -29.83 16.55
N LEU A 65 -7.05 -29.55 16.74
CA LEU A 65 -6.53 -29.21 18.07
C LEU A 65 -7.04 -27.86 18.57
N TRP A 66 -7.15 -26.88 17.67
CA TRP A 66 -7.70 -25.56 17.98
C TRP A 66 -9.16 -25.65 18.43
N ASP A 67 -9.99 -26.36 17.67
CA ASP A 67 -11.40 -26.50 17.99
C ASP A 67 -11.60 -27.28 19.29
N ALA A 68 -10.88 -28.40 19.48
CA ALA A 68 -10.91 -29.13 20.74
C ALA A 68 -10.43 -28.30 21.94
N PHE A 69 -9.47 -27.39 21.75
CA PHE A 69 -9.04 -26.46 22.79
C PHE A 69 -10.13 -25.41 23.10
N LEU A 70 -10.83 -24.87 22.09
CA LEU A 70 -11.91 -23.92 22.32
C LEU A 70 -13.17 -24.57 22.92
N ASP A 71 -13.43 -25.84 22.60
CA ASP A 71 -14.60 -26.57 23.08
C ASP A 71 -14.41 -27.16 24.49
N GLN A 72 -13.25 -26.96 25.10
CA GLN A 72 -13.00 -27.37 26.48
C GLN A 72 -13.94 -26.62 27.46
N PRO A 73 -14.41 -27.29 28.52
CA PRO A 73 -15.15 -26.62 29.59
C PRO A 73 -14.20 -25.77 30.44
N LEU A 74 -14.65 -24.58 30.83
CA LEU A 74 -14.00 -23.75 31.82
C LEU A 74 -14.59 -24.00 33.23
N PRO A 75 -13.91 -23.58 34.30
CA PRO A 75 -14.55 -23.47 35.62
C PRO A 75 -15.86 -22.67 35.51
N GLY A 76 -16.99 -23.31 35.85
CA GLY A 76 -18.34 -22.76 35.65
C GLY A 76 -19.16 -23.43 34.54
N GLY A 77 -18.59 -24.38 33.79
CA GLY A 77 -19.33 -25.28 32.88
C GLY A 77 -19.56 -24.76 31.45
N GLN A 78 -19.39 -23.47 31.20
CA GLN A 78 -19.38 -22.91 29.83
C GLN A 78 -18.09 -23.30 29.10
N THR A 79 -18.15 -23.53 27.79
CA THR A 79 -16.94 -23.75 26.99
C THR A 79 -16.15 -22.46 26.80
N LEU A 80 -14.84 -22.57 26.56
CA LEU A 80 -14.01 -21.42 26.23
C LEU A 80 -14.54 -20.67 25.00
N ARG A 81 -15.02 -21.40 23.98
CA ARG A 81 -15.64 -20.83 22.76
C ARG A 81 -16.86 -19.97 23.10
N ALA A 82 -17.80 -20.51 23.88
CA ALA A 82 -19.02 -19.79 24.22
C ALA A 82 -18.71 -18.54 25.06
N ASN A 83 -17.75 -18.65 25.99
CA ASN A 83 -17.30 -17.51 26.80
C ASN A 83 -16.71 -16.37 25.93
N ILE A 84 -15.88 -16.73 24.95
CA ILE A 84 -15.30 -15.76 24.00
C ILE A 84 -16.39 -15.13 23.13
N ALA A 85 -17.30 -15.95 22.59
CA ALA A 85 -18.39 -15.48 21.73
C ALA A 85 -19.30 -14.49 22.47
N GLU A 86 -19.66 -14.78 23.71
CA GLU A 86 -20.46 -13.90 24.56
C GLU A 86 -19.75 -12.54 24.76
N LYS A 87 -18.47 -12.56 25.11
CA LYS A 87 -17.66 -11.35 25.33
C LYS A 87 -17.54 -10.48 24.07
N LEU A 88 -17.47 -11.11 22.89
CA LEU A 88 -17.27 -10.42 21.62
C LEU A 88 -18.58 -10.04 20.88
N SER A 89 -19.72 -10.61 21.28
CA SER A 89 -21.02 -10.47 20.60
C SER A 89 -21.51 -9.02 20.39
N GLY A 90 -21.08 -8.08 21.25
CA GLY A 90 -21.51 -6.69 21.22
C GLY A 90 -20.68 -5.75 20.33
N PHE A 91 -19.65 -6.24 19.64
CA PHE A 91 -18.77 -5.38 18.82
C PHE A 91 -19.13 -5.42 17.33
N THR A 92 -19.35 -4.24 16.74
CA THR A 92 -19.57 -4.03 15.30
C THR A 92 -18.57 -3.02 14.75
N TRP A 93 -18.29 -3.04 13.44
CA TRP A 93 -17.38 -2.06 12.83
C TRP A 93 -18.06 -0.69 12.60
N PRO A 94 -17.43 0.45 12.99
CA PRO A 94 -16.24 0.56 13.83
C PRO A 94 -16.58 0.38 15.32
N PRO A 95 -15.76 -0.34 16.11
CA PRO A 95 -16.04 -0.59 17.52
C PRO A 95 -15.56 0.55 18.44
N ASP A 96 -16.03 0.55 19.68
CA ASP A 96 -15.39 1.27 20.79
C ASP A 96 -14.03 0.59 21.10
N ILE A 97 -12.95 1.26 20.71
CA ILE A 97 -11.58 0.71 20.80
C ILE A 97 -11.14 0.45 22.25
N PRO A 98 -11.28 1.38 23.21
CA PRO A 98 -11.00 1.08 24.62
C PRO A 98 -11.76 -0.12 25.18
N ARG A 99 -13.07 -0.22 24.91
CA ARG A 99 -13.88 -1.35 25.39
C ARG A 99 -13.46 -2.67 24.76
N LEU A 100 -13.15 -2.66 23.46
CA LEU A 100 -12.67 -3.83 22.74
C LEU A 100 -11.31 -4.31 23.27
N ARG A 101 -10.38 -3.39 23.51
CA ARG A 101 -9.05 -3.70 24.03
C ARG A 101 -9.12 -4.44 25.36
N ALA A 102 -9.94 -3.95 26.29
CA ALA A 102 -10.15 -4.60 27.58
C ALA A 102 -10.75 -6.00 27.42
N ALA A 103 -11.76 -6.16 26.56
CA ALA A 103 -12.38 -7.46 26.30
C ALA A 103 -11.39 -8.47 25.71
N LEU A 104 -10.58 -8.07 24.72
CA LEU A 104 -9.56 -8.92 24.13
C LEU A 104 -8.45 -9.29 25.13
N ASP A 105 -8.09 -8.37 26.02
CA ASP A 105 -7.07 -8.65 27.04
C ASP A 105 -7.51 -9.69 28.05
N GLU A 106 -8.77 -9.63 28.49
CA GLU A 106 -9.37 -10.67 29.33
C GLU A 106 -9.41 -12.03 28.62
N ILE A 107 -9.77 -12.07 27.33
CA ILE A 107 -9.78 -13.29 26.52
C ILE A 107 -8.37 -13.89 26.44
N ARG A 108 -7.36 -13.07 26.12
CA ARG A 108 -5.95 -13.52 26.05
C ARG A 108 -5.46 -14.02 27.39
N THR A 109 -5.82 -13.35 28.48
CA THR A 109 -5.46 -13.75 29.85
C THR A 109 -6.07 -15.11 30.18
N ARG A 110 -7.36 -15.31 29.88
CA ARG A 110 -8.07 -16.57 30.09
C ARG A 110 -7.43 -17.73 29.31
N ILE A 111 -7.08 -17.52 28.05
CA ILE A 111 -6.38 -18.53 27.22
C ILE A 111 -5.01 -18.88 27.81
N ARG A 112 -4.28 -17.89 28.34
CA ARG A 112 -2.92 -18.07 28.85
C ARG A 112 -2.86 -18.67 30.26
N GLN A 113 -3.84 -18.39 31.11
CA GLN A 113 -3.77 -18.64 32.55
C GLN A 113 -4.85 -19.58 33.07
N THR A 114 -6.01 -19.67 32.41
CA THR A 114 -7.15 -20.47 32.90
C THR A 114 -7.40 -21.71 32.04
N ALA A 115 -7.37 -21.56 30.72
CA ALA A 115 -7.51 -22.67 29.79
C ALA A 115 -6.24 -23.54 29.79
N ASP A 116 -6.42 -24.84 29.68
CA ASP A 116 -5.31 -25.80 29.59
C ASP A 116 -5.68 -27.01 28.74
N PHE A 117 -4.68 -27.68 28.19
CA PHE A 117 -4.91 -28.93 27.48
C PHE A 117 -5.28 -30.04 28.48
N SER A 118 -6.30 -30.83 28.16
CA SER A 118 -6.63 -32.02 28.96
C SER A 118 -5.45 -33.00 29.04
N PRO A 119 -5.34 -33.85 30.07
CA PRO A 119 -4.27 -34.84 30.16
C PRO A 119 -4.13 -35.71 28.91
N ALA A 120 -5.26 -36.10 28.31
CA ALA A 120 -5.28 -36.83 27.04
C ALA A 120 -4.63 -36.00 25.92
N GLN A 121 -5.08 -34.75 25.71
CA GLN A 121 -4.51 -33.84 24.70
C GLN A 121 -3.01 -33.61 24.93
N LYS A 122 -2.57 -33.42 26.17
CA LYS A 122 -1.15 -33.26 26.52
C LYS A 122 -0.33 -34.46 26.05
N GLY A 123 -0.79 -35.67 26.36
CA GLY A 123 -0.15 -36.91 25.91
C GLY A 123 0.00 -36.99 24.39
N VAL A 124 -1.07 -36.71 23.63
CA VAL A 124 -1.02 -36.79 22.16
C VAL A 124 -0.16 -35.70 21.54
N ILE A 125 -0.13 -34.49 22.12
CA ILE A 125 0.74 -33.38 21.69
C ILE A 125 2.21 -33.77 21.86
N LEU A 126 2.60 -34.23 23.06
CA LEU A 126 3.98 -34.64 23.34
C LEU A 126 4.40 -35.80 22.44
N GLN A 127 3.53 -36.79 22.27
CA GLN A 127 3.75 -37.91 21.36
C GLN A 127 3.98 -37.43 19.92
N ALA A 128 3.17 -36.51 19.40
CA ALA A 128 3.32 -35.98 18.05
C ALA A 128 4.68 -35.27 17.86
N LEU A 129 5.13 -34.49 18.86
CA LEU A 129 6.41 -33.80 18.82
C LEU A 129 7.59 -34.79 18.82
N VAL A 130 7.54 -35.81 19.68
CA VAL A 130 8.56 -36.87 19.76
C VAL A 130 8.59 -37.71 18.48
N GLN A 131 7.43 -38.12 17.97
CA GLN A 131 7.31 -38.93 16.74
C GLN A 131 7.78 -38.19 15.49
N ALA A 132 7.65 -36.87 15.46
CA ALA A 132 8.23 -36.06 14.39
C ALA A 132 9.77 -35.99 14.44
N GLY A 133 10.40 -36.45 15.53
CA GLY A 133 11.85 -36.45 15.71
C GLY A 133 12.40 -35.09 16.18
N LEU A 134 11.58 -34.26 16.83
CA LEU A 134 12.06 -33.03 17.44
C LEU A 134 12.87 -33.36 18.70
N ASP A 135 14.11 -32.89 18.75
CA ASP A 135 15.00 -33.06 19.90
C ASP A 135 14.43 -32.36 21.15
N PRO A 136 14.16 -33.08 22.26
CA PRO A 136 13.60 -32.51 23.47
C PRO A 136 14.41 -31.35 24.08
N ASN A 137 15.73 -31.35 23.90
CA ASN A 137 16.65 -30.40 24.52
C ASN A 137 16.91 -29.16 23.65
N ARG A 138 16.24 -29.06 22.49
CA ARG A 138 16.38 -27.91 21.59
C ARG A 138 15.08 -27.14 21.52
N LYS A 139 15.16 -25.81 21.65
CA LYS A 139 14.00 -24.92 21.49
C LYS A 139 13.21 -25.23 20.23
N ILE A 140 11.91 -25.46 20.37
CA ILE A 140 10.96 -25.69 19.29
C ILE A 140 10.19 -24.39 19.05
N ARG A 141 10.08 -23.97 17.79
CA ARG A 141 9.32 -22.78 17.38
C ARG A 141 7.90 -23.19 16.98
N PHE A 142 6.91 -22.59 17.61
CA PHE A 142 5.49 -22.70 17.31
C PHE A 142 5.05 -21.43 16.58
N ARG A 143 4.84 -21.53 15.27
CA ARG A 143 4.43 -20.43 14.40
C ARG A 143 2.92 -20.46 14.18
N SER A 144 2.26 -19.34 14.49
CA SER A 144 0.84 -19.13 14.21
C SER A 144 0.53 -19.33 12.72
N SER A 145 -0.45 -20.16 12.38
CA SER A 145 -0.92 -20.33 11.01
C SER A 145 -2.44 -20.33 10.93
N THR A 146 -3.01 -19.29 10.35
CA THR A 146 -4.46 -19.12 10.18
C THR A 146 -4.91 -19.42 8.75
N ASN A 147 -6.18 -19.72 8.52
CA ASN A 147 -6.73 -19.93 7.17
C ASN A 147 -7.15 -18.63 6.46
N VAL A 148 -7.07 -17.49 7.16
CA VAL A 148 -7.41 -16.16 6.62
C VAL A 148 -6.17 -15.35 6.22
N GLU A 149 -4.98 -15.75 6.68
CA GLU A 149 -3.71 -15.17 6.23
C GLU A 149 -3.41 -15.51 4.77
N ASP A 150 -2.51 -14.73 4.16
CA ASP A 150 -2.03 -14.92 2.78
C ASP A 150 -3.14 -14.92 1.68
N SER A 151 -4.26 -14.22 1.92
CA SER A 151 -5.25 -13.94 0.87
C SER A 151 -4.95 -12.60 0.17
N GLU A 152 -5.44 -12.43 -1.07
CA GLU A 152 -5.24 -11.22 -1.90
C GLU A 152 -5.65 -9.89 -1.22
N GLN A 153 -6.43 -9.97 -0.14
CA GLN A 153 -6.96 -8.80 0.57
C GLN A 153 -6.64 -8.81 2.08
N PHE A 154 -5.97 -9.86 2.57
CA PHE A 154 -5.57 -10.00 3.97
C PHE A 154 -4.23 -10.75 4.03
N SER A 155 -3.15 -9.99 4.23
CA SER A 155 -1.81 -10.56 4.33
C SER A 155 -1.59 -11.28 5.67
N GLY A 156 -2.21 -10.82 6.77
CA GLY A 156 -1.96 -11.37 8.11
C GLY A 156 -0.56 -11.10 8.68
N ALA A 157 0.32 -10.40 7.94
CA ALA A 157 1.68 -10.08 8.37
C ALA A 157 1.68 -9.30 9.67
N GLY A 158 2.41 -9.80 10.68
CA GLY A 158 2.57 -9.13 11.98
C GLY A 158 1.31 -9.07 12.85
N LEU A 159 0.21 -9.75 12.47
CA LEU A 159 -1.03 -9.76 13.28
C LEU A 159 -0.99 -10.78 14.42
N TYR A 160 -0.28 -11.90 14.19
CA TYR A 160 -0.22 -13.04 15.10
C TYR A 160 1.21 -13.29 15.58
N ASP A 161 1.34 -13.88 16.77
CA ASP A 161 2.62 -14.10 17.42
C ASP A 161 3.06 -15.56 17.33
N SER A 162 4.38 -15.75 17.28
CA SER A 162 5.01 -17.07 17.34
C SER A 162 5.86 -17.17 18.60
N TYR A 163 5.85 -18.33 19.25
CA TYR A 163 6.56 -18.55 20.51
C TYR A 163 7.47 -19.76 20.40
N SER A 164 8.53 -19.78 21.19
CA SER A 164 9.35 -20.98 21.35
C SER A 164 9.01 -21.68 22.67
N GLY A 165 9.11 -23.01 22.66
CA GLY A 165 8.97 -23.85 23.84
C GLY A 165 10.04 -24.93 23.91
N CYS A 166 10.30 -25.45 25.10
CA CYS A 166 11.18 -26.58 25.36
C CYS A 166 10.34 -27.83 25.60
N LEU A 167 10.70 -28.94 24.94
CA LEU A 167 9.98 -30.20 25.11
C LEU A 167 10.49 -30.97 26.33
N ALA A 168 11.77 -30.85 26.70
CA ALA A 168 12.30 -31.46 27.91
C ALA A 168 11.59 -30.98 29.19
N ASP A 169 11.27 -29.68 29.30
CA ASP A 169 10.52 -29.09 30.42
C ASP A 169 9.13 -29.73 30.65
N ASP A 170 8.51 -30.35 29.64
CA ASP A 170 7.22 -31.03 29.81
C ASP A 170 7.36 -32.57 29.91
N LEU A 171 8.59 -33.08 29.90
CA LEU A 171 8.92 -34.52 29.94
C LEU A 171 9.64 -34.95 31.23
N ASP A 172 10.23 -34.03 31.99
CA ASP A 172 10.97 -34.32 33.22
C ASP A 172 10.08 -34.51 34.46
N GLY A 173 8.81 -34.06 34.39
CA GLY A 173 7.79 -34.36 35.38
C GLY A 173 7.71 -33.37 36.53
N ASP A 174 8.36 -32.21 36.43
CA ASP A 174 8.20 -31.12 37.38
C ASP A 174 7.80 -29.79 36.71
N ASN A 175 7.94 -28.67 37.42
CA ASN A 175 7.75 -27.31 36.88
C ASN A 175 8.88 -26.38 37.39
N ALA A 176 10.02 -26.96 37.77
CA ALA A 176 11.13 -26.32 38.45
C ALA A 176 12.14 -25.84 37.40
N GLY A 177 12.12 -24.52 37.14
CA GLY A 177 13.10 -23.91 36.25
C GLY A 177 14.56 -24.04 36.74
N PRO A 178 15.54 -23.68 35.90
CA PRO A 178 15.38 -22.98 34.63
C PRO A 178 14.94 -23.88 33.47
N SER A 179 14.50 -23.29 32.36
CA SER A 179 14.16 -24.02 31.13
C SER A 179 15.35 -24.86 30.63
N ALA A 180 15.17 -26.15 30.38
CA ALA A 180 16.22 -27.06 29.94
C ALA A 180 16.84 -26.66 28.59
N CYS A 181 16.04 -26.04 27.72
CA CYS A 181 16.50 -25.54 26.42
C CYS A 181 17.07 -24.11 26.48
N ASP A 182 17.01 -23.44 27.64
CA ASP A 182 17.50 -22.08 27.86
C ASP A 182 17.77 -21.80 29.35
N PRO A 183 18.99 -22.08 29.83
CA PRO A 183 19.33 -21.85 31.23
C PRO A 183 19.24 -20.38 31.68
N THR A 184 19.14 -19.42 30.76
CA THR A 184 18.95 -17.99 31.12
C THR A 184 17.51 -17.66 31.53
N GLU A 185 16.57 -18.54 31.20
CA GLU A 185 15.16 -18.42 31.56
C GLU A 185 14.92 -19.13 32.90
N SER A 186 14.76 -18.36 33.97
CA SER A 186 14.63 -18.88 35.34
C SER A 186 13.42 -19.78 35.59
N ASN A 187 12.42 -19.73 34.71
CA ASN A 187 11.25 -20.60 34.75
C ASN A 187 11.25 -21.46 33.50
N GLU A 188 10.65 -22.64 33.60
CA GLU A 188 10.37 -23.46 32.44
C GLU A 188 9.57 -22.72 31.36
N ARG A 189 9.85 -23.13 30.13
CA ARG A 189 9.29 -22.63 28.90
C ARG A 189 8.69 -23.78 28.10
N GLY A 190 7.91 -24.64 28.74
CA GLY A 190 7.23 -25.78 28.11
C GLY A 190 6.43 -25.49 26.83
N VAL A 191 6.21 -26.52 26.01
CA VAL A 191 5.45 -26.51 24.76
C VAL A 191 3.98 -26.13 24.96
N PHE A 192 3.34 -26.53 26.07
CA PHE A 192 1.94 -26.16 26.33
C PHE A 192 1.78 -24.66 26.59
N ARG A 193 2.76 -24.06 27.27
CA ARG A 193 2.82 -22.60 27.45
C ARG A 193 2.99 -21.91 26.10
N ALA A 194 3.85 -22.42 25.22
CA ALA A 194 4.05 -21.84 23.89
C ALA A 194 2.76 -21.91 23.04
N LEU A 195 2.10 -23.07 23.00
CA LEU A 195 0.84 -23.27 22.27
C LEU A 195 -0.29 -22.34 22.75
N ARG A 196 -0.53 -22.24 24.07
CA ARG A 196 -1.53 -21.31 24.63
C ARG A 196 -1.25 -19.86 24.24
N ARG A 197 0.02 -19.45 24.22
CA ARG A 197 0.39 -18.09 23.79
C ARG A 197 0.15 -17.85 22.30
N VAL A 198 0.44 -18.84 21.44
CA VAL A 198 0.09 -18.78 20.01
C VAL A 198 -1.43 -18.63 19.84
N TYR A 199 -2.22 -19.45 20.53
CA TYR A 199 -3.69 -19.39 20.50
C TYR A 199 -4.23 -18.06 21.01
N ALA A 200 -3.66 -17.51 22.08
CA ALA A 200 -4.02 -16.18 22.57
C ALA A 200 -3.76 -15.07 21.54
N SER A 201 -2.70 -15.20 20.73
CA SER A 201 -2.36 -14.20 19.70
C SER A 201 -3.42 -14.07 18.60
N PHE A 202 -4.29 -15.08 18.43
CA PHE A 202 -5.44 -14.98 17.53
C PHE A 202 -6.36 -13.81 17.88
N TYR A 203 -6.40 -13.43 19.16
CA TYR A 203 -7.16 -12.32 19.74
C TYR A 203 -6.29 -11.08 20.03
N ASN A 204 -5.18 -10.92 19.31
CA ASN A 204 -4.45 -9.65 19.29
C ASN A 204 -5.34 -8.54 18.71
N GLU A 205 -5.20 -7.31 19.21
CA GLU A 205 -6.09 -6.19 18.85
C GLU A 205 -6.15 -5.95 17.35
N ASN A 206 -4.99 -5.80 16.70
CA ASN A 206 -4.93 -5.58 15.25
C ASN A 206 -5.46 -6.78 14.46
N ALA A 207 -5.23 -8.01 14.95
CA ALA A 207 -5.73 -9.22 14.30
C ALA A 207 -7.26 -9.26 14.30
N PHE A 208 -7.87 -9.02 15.45
CA PHE A 208 -9.33 -9.01 15.60
C PHE A 208 -9.97 -7.83 14.87
N LEU A 209 -9.38 -6.63 14.96
CA LEU A 209 -9.88 -5.44 14.27
C LEU A 209 -9.93 -5.64 12.75
N GLU A 210 -8.89 -6.24 12.16
CA GLU A 210 -8.89 -6.52 10.73
C GLU A 210 -9.97 -7.54 10.34
N ARG A 211 -10.17 -8.60 11.13
CA ARG A 211 -11.26 -9.55 10.90
C ARG A 211 -12.64 -8.89 11.03
N LEU A 212 -12.85 -8.07 12.06
CA LEU A 212 -14.08 -7.31 12.27
C LEU A 212 -14.35 -6.31 11.13
N ARG A 213 -13.32 -5.59 10.67
CA ARG A 213 -13.38 -4.62 9.57
C ARG A 213 -13.83 -5.25 8.26
N HIS A 214 -13.44 -6.50 8.03
CA HIS A 214 -13.82 -7.29 6.86
C HIS A 214 -15.09 -8.13 7.06
N GLY A 215 -15.70 -8.12 8.26
CA GLY A 215 -16.88 -8.92 8.57
C GLY A 215 -16.63 -10.42 8.49
N VAL A 216 -15.42 -10.86 8.85
CA VAL A 216 -15.04 -12.27 8.90
C VAL A 216 -15.87 -12.99 9.96
N ASP A 217 -16.48 -14.11 9.58
CA ASP A 217 -17.11 -15.02 10.53
C ASP A 217 -16.04 -15.77 11.34
N GLU A 218 -15.97 -15.49 12.64
CA GLU A 218 -15.03 -16.12 13.59
C GLU A 218 -15.20 -17.65 13.64
N ALA A 219 -16.38 -18.20 13.32
CA ALA A 219 -16.59 -19.66 13.27
C ALA A 219 -15.92 -20.31 12.05
N ALA A 220 -15.68 -19.55 10.98
CA ALA A 220 -15.04 -20.03 9.75
C ALA A 220 -13.51 -19.93 9.78
N VAL A 221 -12.93 -19.35 10.83
CA VAL A 221 -11.48 -19.14 10.97
C VAL A 221 -10.91 -19.82 12.20
N GLY A 222 -9.61 -20.11 12.18
CA GLY A 222 -8.93 -20.72 13.31
C GLY A 222 -7.43 -20.51 13.30
N MET A 223 -6.77 -21.06 14.32
CA MET A 223 -5.32 -21.00 14.51
C MET A 223 -4.72 -22.41 14.57
N ALA A 224 -4.17 -22.85 13.45
CA ALA A 224 -3.26 -23.98 13.39
C ALA A 224 -1.84 -23.51 13.76
N VAL A 225 -0.92 -24.45 13.92
CA VAL A 225 0.43 -24.14 14.40
C VAL A 225 1.47 -24.93 13.61
N LEU A 226 2.32 -24.23 12.85
CA LEU A 226 3.51 -24.83 12.24
C LEU A 226 4.61 -24.95 13.28
N VAL A 227 5.22 -26.13 13.38
CA VAL A 227 6.20 -26.48 14.40
C VAL A 227 7.47 -27.01 13.77
N HIS A 228 8.61 -26.43 14.14
CA HIS A 228 9.96 -26.86 13.75
C HIS A 228 10.98 -26.33 14.76
N HIS A 229 12.24 -26.78 14.74
CA HIS A 229 13.26 -26.22 15.64
C HIS A 229 13.48 -24.71 15.45
N SER A 230 13.67 -24.00 16.55
CA SER A 230 14.09 -22.60 16.55
C SER A 230 15.52 -22.49 16.00
N THR A 231 15.85 -21.32 15.46
CA THR A 231 17.23 -20.94 15.17
C THR A 231 17.64 -19.99 16.29
N PRO A 232 18.53 -20.38 17.21
CA PRO A 232 19.01 -19.48 18.26
C PRO A 232 19.82 -18.32 17.67
N ASP A 233 19.61 -17.12 18.18
CA ASP A 233 20.26 -15.90 17.69
C ASP A 233 21.79 -16.02 17.66
N ALA A 234 22.39 -16.72 18.65
CA ALA A 234 23.83 -16.93 18.76
C ALA A 234 24.46 -17.70 17.59
N ILE A 235 23.67 -18.46 16.82
CA ILE A 235 24.15 -19.22 15.66
C ILE A 235 23.64 -18.64 14.33
N GLU A 236 22.93 -17.52 14.35
CA GLU A 236 22.51 -16.83 13.14
C GLU A 236 23.68 -16.00 12.62
N LEU A 237 24.11 -16.30 11.39
CA LEU A 237 25.15 -15.55 10.70
C LEU A 237 24.54 -14.41 9.86
N ALA A 238 23.31 -14.61 9.38
CA ALA A 238 22.54 -13.59 8.69
C ALA A 238 21.03 -13.87 8.80
N ASN A 239 20.25 -12.81 8.76
CA ASN A 239 18.79 -12.83 8.75
C ASN A 239 18.29 -11.98 7.58
N GLY A 240 17.32 -12.48 6.80
CA GLY A 240 16.91 -11.80 5.58
C GLY A 240 15.48 -12.08 5.14
N VAL A 241 14.96 -11.15 4.34
CA VAL A 241 13.71 -11.32 3.59
C VAL A 241 13.95 -11.04 2.12
N ALA A 242 13.23 -11.73 1.24
CA ALA A 242 13.34 -11.53 -0.20
C ALA A 242 11.96 -11.42 -0.84
N THR A 243 11.80 -10.45 -1.73
CA THR A 243 10.66 -10.41 -2.65
C THR A 243 11.10 -10.93 -4.00
N VAL A 244 10.27 -11.77 -4.62
CA VAL A 244 10.53 -12.43 -5.90
C VAL A 244 9.34 -12.22 -6.80
N GLU A 245 9.49 -11.34 -7.78
CA GLU A 245 8.51 -11.09 -8.82
C GLU A 245 8.73 -12.06 -9.96
N VAL A 246 7.71 -12.85 -10.26
CA VAL A 246 7.69 -13.77 -11.39
C VAL A 246 6.77 -13.20 -12.45
N ASP A 247 7.30 -13.05 -13.67
CA ASP A 247 6.54 -12.65 -14.84
C ASP A 247 6.72 -13.72 -15.94
N LYS A 248 5.59 -14.24 -16.43
CA LYS A 248 5.51 -15.21 -17.53
C LYS A 248 4.30 -14.94 -18.43
N ARG A 249 3.98 -13.66 -18.62
CA ARG A 249 2.85 -13.19 -19.44
C ARG A 249 3.02 -13.56 -20.91
N PHE A 250 4.26 -13.63 -21.39
CA PHE A 250 4.58 -14.01 -22.77
C PHE A 250 4.93 -15.49 -22.86
N ALA A 251 4.36 -16.18 -23.85
CA ALA A 251 4.64 -17.60 -24.08
C ALA A 251 6.14 -17.83 -24.35
N GLY A 252 6.71 -18.85 -23.72
CA GLY A 252 8.14 -19.16 -23.85
C GLY A 252 9.08 -18.24 -23.05
N TRP A 253 8.55 -17.24 -22.34
CA TRP A 253 9.34 -16.32 -21.53
C TRP A 253 8.97 -16.43 -20.05
N ARG A 254 9.99 -16.40 -19.19
CA ARG A 254 9.86 -16.36 -17.73
C ARG A 254 11.01 -15.55 -17.16
N GLY A 255 10.69 -14.43 -16.52
CA GLY A 255 11.64 -13.55 -15.85
C GLY A 255 11.42 -13.53 -14.34
N LEU A 256 12.52 -13.45 -13.59
CA LEU A 256 12.51 -13.23 -12.16
C LEU A 256 13.22 -11.92 -11.84
N THR A 257 12.56 -11.06 -11.06
CA THR A 257 13.19 -9.93 -10.40
C THR A 257 13.13 -10.15 -8.89
N LEU A 258 14.28 -10.17 -8.24
CA LEU A 258 14.39 -10.37 -6.80
C LEU A 258 14.96 -9.14 -6.13
N ARG A 259 14.46 -8.85 -4.93
CA ARG A 259 15.06 -7.90 -4.01
C ARG A 259 15.28 -8.58 -2.67
N LEU A 260 16.55 -8.81 -2.34
CA LEU A 260 17.01 -9.45 -1.12
C LEU A 260 17.43 -8.37 -0.12
N VAL A 261 16.90 -8.45 1.09
CA VAL A 261 17.19 -7.52 2.18
C VAL A 261 17.76 -8.31 3.35
N THR A 262 19.03 -8.08 3.68
CA THR A 262 19.78 -8.91 4.64
C THR A 262 20.43 -8.08 5.74
N GLN A 263 20.48 -8.64 6.96
CA GLN A 263 21.30 -8.15 8.07
C GLN A 263 22.25 -9.24 8.57
N PRO A 264 23.44 -8.87 9.09
CA PRO A 264 24.33 -9.81 9.76
C PRO A 264 23.74 -10.22 11.11
N GLY A 265 24.03 -11.44 11.53
CA GLY A 265 23.52 -11.98 12.79
C GLY A 265 22.02 -12.23 12.79
N ALA A 266 21.43 -12.18 13.98
CA ALA A 266 19.98 -12.26 14.20
C ALA A 266 19.26 -10.89 14.11
N VAL A 267 19.95 -9.85 13.62
CA VAL A 267 19.39 -8.49 13.59
C VAL A 267 18.15 -8.44 12.71
N SER A 268 17.12 -7.74 13.19
CA SER A 268 15.83 -7.62 12.52
C SER A 268 15.92 -6.85 11.22
N VAL A 269 15.30 -7.38 10.16
CA VAL A 269 15.16 -6.70 8.86
C VAL A 269 13.81 -5.99 8.73
N ALA A 270 12.75 -6.57 9.28
CA ALA A 270 11.41 -6.00 9.22
C ALA A 270 11.26 -4.76 10.12
N ASN A 271 11.87 -4.79 11.30
CA ASN A 271 11.88 -3.69 12.27
C ASN A 271 13.32 -3.50 12.78
N PRO A 272 14.22 -2.92 11.96
CA PRO A 272 15.60 -2.68 12.37
C PRO A 272 15.67 -1.55 13.41
N GLU A 273 16.66 -1.64 14.31
CA GLU A 273 17.07 -0.51 15.15
C GLU A 273 17.51 0.68 14.27
N PRO A 274 17.42 1.94 14.75
CA PRO A 274 17.70 3.13 13.93
C PRO A 274 19.07 3.14 13.22
N ASN A 275 20.09 2.52 13.80
CA ASN A 275 21.44 2.41 13.23
C ASN A 275 21.69 1.11 12.44
N ALA A 276 20.74 0.17 12.44
CA ALA A 276 20.84 -1.11 11.77
C ALA A 276 20.25 -1.02 10.36
N GLN A 277 20.89 -0.27 9.45
CA GLN A 277 20.47 -0.24 8.05
C GLN A 277 20.77 -1.57 7.35
N PRO A 278 19.77 -2.25 6.73
CA PRO A 278 19.99 -3.53 6.07
C PRO A 278 20.59 -3.37 4.67
N GLU A 279 21.40 -4.36 4.28
CA GLU A 279 21.92 -4.56 2.93
C GLU A 279 20.78 -4.87 1.95
N VAL A 280 20.84 -4.33 0.74
CA VAL A 280 19.86 -4.58 -0.33
C VAL A 280 20.59 -5.00 -1.59
N VAL A 281 20.29 -6.21 -2.06
CA VAL A 281 20.78 -6.77 -3.31
C VAL A 281 19.61 -6.98 -4.26
N ARG A 282 19.72 -6.44 -5.46
CA ARG A 282 18.81 -6.72 -6.56
C ARG A 282 19.38 -7.84 -7.42
N ALA A 283 18.54 -8.82 -7.74
CA ALA A 283 18.90 -9.88 -8.67
C ALA A 283 17.89 -9.95 -9.81
N GLU A 284 18.37 -10.27 -10.99
CA GLU A 284 17.53 -10.59 -12.15
C GLU A 284 17.94 -11.94 -12.71
N SER A 285 16.96 -12.79 -13.03
CA SER A 285 17.20 -14.06 -13.71
C SER A 285 16.27 -14.19 -14.90
N TRP A 286 16.86 -14.43 -16.07
CA TRP A 286 16.17 -14.61 -17.34
C TRP A 286 16.28 -16.08 -17.80
N SER A 287 15.56 -16.44 -18.87
CA SER A 287 15.32 -17.82 -19.34
C SER A 287 16.55 -18.67 -19.71
N GLU A 288 17.77 -18.23 -19.42
CA GLU A 288 19.03 -18.95 -19.65
C GLU A 288 19.83 -19.21 -18.35
N GLY A 289 19.23 -18.98 -17.17
CA GLY A 289 19.88 -19.23 -15.88
C GLY A 289 21.00 -18.23 -15.55
N GLN A 290 21.26 -17.25 -16.41
CA GLN A 290 22.11 -16.11 -16.09
C GLN A 290 21.45 -15.29 -14.99
N VAL A 291 22.19 -15.11 -13.89
CA VAL A 291 21.79 -14.26 -12.77
C VAL A 291 22.66 -13.01 -12.78
N SER A 292 22.02 -11.86 -12.93
CA SER A 292 22.64 -10.55 -12.70
C SER A 292 22.44 -10.15 -11.24
N LEU A 293 23.48 -9.64 -10.60
CA LEU A 293 23.46 -9.19 -9.21
C LEU A 293 23.94 -7.74 -9.14
N GLY A 294 23.21 -6.92 -8.37
CA GLY A 294 23.55 -5.53 -8.11
C GLY A 294 23.37 -5.21 -6.62
N LEU A 295 24.45 -4.77 -5.97
CA LEU A 295 24.37 -4.22 -4.62
C LEU A 295 23.76 -2.81 -4.71
N GLU A 296 22.50 -2.66 -4.31
CA GLU A 296 21.82 -1.36 -4.29
C GLU A 296 22.24 -0.54 -3.06
N ARG A 297 22.52 -1.23 -1.95
CA ARG A 297 22.88 -0.62 -0.67
C ARG A 297 23.63 -1.62 0.21
N GLY A 298 24.75 -1.23 0.80
CA GLY A 298 25.46 -2.03 1.80
C GLY A 298 24.81 -2.00 3.19
N SER A 299 25.20 -2.90 4.09
CA SER A 299 24.77 -2.85 5.50
C SER A 299 25.47 -1.73 6.27
N GLY A 300 24.71 -1.05 7.14
CA GLY A 300 25.27 -0.08 8.11
C GLY A 300 26.05 -0.73 9.26
N LEU A 301 26.00 -2.06 9.38
CA LEU A 301 26.68 -2.84 10.43
C LEU A 301 28.00 -3.44 9.96
N LEU A 302 28.39 -3.20 8.70
CA LEU A 302 29.63 -3.71 8.12
C LEU A 302 30.53 -2.57 7.64
N LEU A 303 31.82 -2.87 7.46
CA LEU A 303 32.76 -1.94 6.87
C LEU A 303 32.42 -1.67 5.40
N LEU A 304 32.77 -0.48 4.93
CA LEU A 304 32.55 -0.09 3.53
C LEU A 304 33.21 -1.11 2.57
N GLY A 305 32.42 -1.63 1.62
CA GLY A 305 32.86 -2.63 0.65
C GLY A 305 32.69 -4.09 1.08
N ALA A 306 32.37 -4.34 2.36
CA ALA A 306 31.95 -5.67 2.81
C ALA A 306 30.49 -5.94 2.46
N THR A 307 30.13 -7.22 2.43
CA THR A 307 28.77 -7.72 2.19
C THR A 307 28.34 -8.67 3.30
N VAL A 308 27.03 -8.77 3.54
CA VAL A 308 26.49 -9.62 4.62
C VAL A 308 26.67 -11.11 4.33
N LEU A 309 26.45 -11.50 3.07
CA LEU A 309 26.70 -12.84 2.56
C LEU A 309 27.91 -12.82 1.62
N GLU A 310 28.55 -13.97 1.41
CA GLU A 310 29.69 -14.13 0.52
C GLU A 310 29.32 -13.71 -0.91
N TRP A 311 29.95 -12.63 -1.38
CA TRP A 311 29.74 -12.10 -2.72
C TRP A 311 30.55 -12.88 -3.76
N ASP A 312 29.98 -13.35 -4.87
CA ASP A 312 28.56 -13.33 -5.27
C ASP A 312 27.85 -14.68 -5.10
N ARG A 313 28.60 -15.69 -4.62
CA ARG A 313 28.20 -17.10 -4.54
C ARG A 313 26.94 -17.34 -3.72
N GLU A 314 26.86 -16.80 -2.50
CA GLU A 314 25.72 -17.06 -1.61
C GLU A 314 24.45 -16.37 -2.10
N TYR A 315 24.58 -15.21 -2.75
CA TYR A 315 23.47 -14.53 -3.41
C TYR A 315 22.93 -15.33 -4.59
N ARG A 316 23.80 -15.91 -5.43
CA ARG A 316 23.39 -16.80 -6.51
C ARG A 316 22.69 -18.05 -5.99
N GLU A 317 23.17 -18.61 -4.88
CA GLU A 317 22.53 -19.76 -4.24
C GLU A 317 21.13 -19.42 -3.71
N LEU A 318 20.94 -18.26 -3.09
CA LEU A 318 19.61 -17.80 -2.70
C LEU A 318 18.68 -17.64 -3.90
N VAL A 319 19.15 -17.03 -5.00
CA VAL A 319 18.36 -16.92 -6.24
C VAL A 319 17.94 -18.29 -6.75
N ARG A 320 18.84 -19.28 -6.73
CA ARG A 320 18.55 -20.68 -7.11
C ARG A 320 17.47 -21.30 -6.21
N LEU A 321 17.61 -21.16 -4.89
CA LEU A 321 16.65 -21.70 -3.91
C LEU A 321 15.26 -21.07 -4.09
N PHE A 322 15.20 -19.76 -4.29
CA PHE A 322 13.95 -19.06 -4.52
C PHE A 322 13.32 -19.40 -5.87
N ASP A 323 14.12 -19.60 -6.94
CA ASP A 323 13.60 -20.05 -8.22
C ASP A 323 12.99 -21.45 -8.12
N LEU A 324 13.64 -22.39 -7.41
CA LEU A 324 13.08 -23.73 -7.17
C LEU A 324 11.75 -23.66 -6.42
N ALA A 325 11.68 -22.87 -5.36
CA ALA A 325 10.45 -22.68 -4.61
C ALA A 325 9.36 -21.97 -5.42
N ALA A 326 9.71 -20.95 -6.21
CA ALA A 326 8.79 -20.25 -7.11
C ALA A 326 8.22 -21.19 -8.18
N ARG A 327 9.03 -22.07 -8.77
CA ARG A 327 8.56 -23.09 -9.72
C ARG A 327 7.59 -24.08 -9.09
N ALA A 328 7.85 -24.49 -7.85
CA ALA A 328 6.92 -25.34 -7.11
C ALA A 328 5.58 -24.61 -6.86
N PHE A 329 5.62 -23.32 -6.54
CA PHE A 329 4.40 -22.49 -6.43
C PHE A 329 3.66 -22.38 -7.76
N GLU A 330 4.37 -22.16 -8.87
CA GLU A 330 3.77 -22.12 -10.21
C GLU A 330 3.07 -23.42 -10.60
N ALA A 331 3.60 -24.57 -10.17
CA ALA A 331 3.00 -25.87 -10.43
C ALA A 331 1.67 -26.05 -9.68
N GLU A 332 1.53 -25.48 -8.48
CA GLU A 332 0.28 -25.47 -7.72
C GLU A 332 -0.72 -24.43 -8.28
N PHE A 333 -0.23 -23.36 -8.94
CA PHE A 333 -1.04 -22.28 -9.50
C PHE A 333 -0.73 -21.99 -10.99
N PRO A 334 -0.98 -22.94 -11.91
CA PRO A 334 -0.56 -22.83 -13.32
C PRO A 334 -1.23 -21.68 -14.08
N ALA A 335 -2.40 -21.21 -13.62
CA ALA A 335 -3.11 -20.09 -14.23
C ALA A 335 -2.48 -18.72 -13.93
N LYS A 336 -1.69 -18.59 -12.85
CA LYS A 336 -1.05 -17.32 -12.49
C LYS A 336 0.08 -17.01 -13.47
N ARG A 337 0.01 -15.86 -14.14
CA ARG A 337 1.01 -15.41 -15.12
C ARG A 337 1.96 -14.34 -14.59
N GLU A 338 1.54 -13.65 -13.53
CA GLU A 338 2.31 -12.60 -12.88
C GLU A 338 1.96 -12.63 -11.40
N PHE A 339 2.96 -12.75 -10.53
CA PHE A 339 2.77 -12.79 -9.07
C PHE A 339 4.08 -12.45 -8.35
N THR A 340 3.97 -12.07 -7.08
CA THR A 340 5.14 -11.77 -6.23
C THR A 340 5.12 -12.69 -5.04
N LEU A 341 6.26 -13.29 -4.71
CA LEU A 341 6.44 -14.12 -3.54
C LEU A 341 7.33 -13.39 -2.53
N ASP A 342 7.02 -13.55 -1.24
CA ASP A 342 7.82 -13.07 -0.11
C ASP A 342 8.41 -14.27 0.62
N PHE A 343 9.71 -14.20 0.88
CA PHE A 343 10.49 -15.26 1.51
C PHE A 343 11.18 -14.73 2.78
N GLU A 344 11.27 -15.56 3.81
CA GLU A 344 12.16 -15.36 4.95
C GLU A 344 13.31 -16.37 4.87
N TYR A 345 14.55 -15.92 5.05
CA TYR A 345 15.73 -16.78 5.06
C TYR A 345 16.74 -16.40 6.15
N LYS A 346 17.63 -17.34 6.46
CA LYS A 346 18.73 -17.16 7.41
C LYS A 346 19.98 -17.86 6.90
N LYS A 347 21.17 -17.41 7.31
CA LYS A 347 22.40 -18.18 7.25
C LYS A 347 22.73 -18.67 8.66
N VAL A 348 23.03 -19.95 8.83
CA VAL A 348 23.13 -20.57 10.16
C VAL A 348 24.45 -21.28 10.35
N ALA A 349 25.09 -21.05 11.50
CA ALA A 349 26.29 -21.74 11.97
C ALA A 349 25.96 -23.09 12.62
N PRO A 350 26.94 -24.02 12.73
CA PRO A 350 28.32 -23.90 12.25
C PRO A 350 28.50 -24.15 10.75
N GLU A 351 27.52 -24.75 10.07
CA GLU A 351 27.70 -25.22 8.69
C GLU A 351 27.67 -24.10 7.64
N GLY A 352 27.24 -22.88 8.02
CA GLY A 352 27.10 -21.76 7.10
C GLY A 352 25.96 -21.92 6.10
N VAL A 353 24.98 -22.78 6.41
CA VAL A 353 23.91 -23.15 5.47
C VAL A 353 22.84 -22.06 5.39
N LEU A 354 22.46 -21.72 4.15
CA LEU A 354 21.30 -20.89 3.85
C LEU A 354 20.01 -21.68 4.08
N ARG A 355 19.14 -21.20 4.96
CA ARG A 355 17.84 -21.79 5.28
C ARG A 355 16.70 -20.86 4.92
N VAL A 356 15.74 -21.33 4.13
CA VAL A 356 14.49 -20.62 3.81
C VAL A 356 13.40 -21.13 4.75
N LYS A 357 12.72 -20.22 5.45
CA LYS A 357 11.81 -20.53 6.57
C LYS A 357 10.36 -20.19 6.29
N GLN A 358 10.09 -19.40 5.27
CA GLN A 358 8.75 -19.00 4.88
C GLN A 358 8.71 -18.68 3.40
N ILE A 359 7.57 -18.98 2.77
CA ILE A 359 7.15 -18.52 1.46
C ILE A 359 5.69 -18.12 1.58
N ARG A 360 5.31 -17.04 0.92
CA ARG A 360 3.92 -16.66 0.74
C ARG A 360 3.78 -15.78 -0.50
N GLU A 361 2.60 -15.80 -1.10
CA GLU A 361 2.28 -14.81 -2.12
C GLU A 361 2.06 -13.45 -1.47
N VAL A 362 2.63 -12.39 -2.06
CA VAL A 362 2.33 -11.02 -1.69
C VAL A 362 0.99 -10.65 -2.33
N PRO A 363 -0.04 -10.34 -1.53
CA PRO A 363 -1.32 -9.88 -2.04
C PRO A 363 -1.14 -8.65 -2.93
N ARG A 364 -1.48 -8.77 -4.21
CA ARG A 364 -1.63 -7.61 -5.09
C ARG A 364 -3.12 -7.27 -5.13
N PRO A 365 -3.60 -6.30 -4.34
CA PRO A 365 -4.98 -5.88 -4.47
C PRO A 365 -5.21 -5.49 -5.94
N PRO A 366 -6.33 -5.90 -6.55
CA PRO A 366 -6.63 -5.50 -7.92
C PRO A 366 -6.55 -3.99 -8.00
N ALA A 367 -5.99 -3.46 -9.10
CA ALA A 367 -5.95 -2.03 -9.36
C ALA A 367 -7.38 -1.49 -9.13
N PRO A 368 -7.59 -0.64 -8.10
CA PRO A 368 -8.94 -0.25 -7.78
C PRO A 368 -9.51 0.50 -8.99
N ALA A 369 -10.78 0.27 -9.29
CA ALA A 369 -11.42 0.95 -10.41
C ALA A 369 -11.28 2.48 -10.21
N PRO A 370 -11.00 3.24 -11.28
CA PRO A 370 -11.03 4.70 -11.21
C PRO A 370 -12.38 5.13 -10.64
N THR A 371 -12.35 6.08 -9.70
CA THR A 371 -13.58 6.56 -9.07
C THR A 371 -14.13 7.73 -9.87
N GLU A 372 -15.41 7.67 -10.22
CA GLU A 372 -16.11 8.81 -10.82
C GLU A 372 -16.17 9.97 -9.82
N PRO A 373 -15.64 11.15 -10.16
CA PRO A 373 -15.59 12.27 -9.24
C PRO A 373 -16.93 12.99 -9.10
N TRP A 374 -17.02 13.76 -8.03
CA TRP A 374 -18.05 14.78 -7.83
C TRP A 374 -17.47 16.15 -8.15
N LEU A 375 -18.09 16.82 -9.12
CA LEU A 375 -17.85 18.24 -9.36
C LEU A 375 -18.54 19.03 -8.26
N LEU A 376 -17.77 19.84 -7.54
CA LEU A 376 -18.29 20.81 -6.60
C LEU A 376 -18.21 22.21 -7.21
N ASN A 377 -19.21 23.03 -6.89
CA ASN A 377 -19.17 24.43 -7.27
C ASN A 377 -18.04 25.17 -6.53
N GLU A 378 -17.35 26.05 -7.25
CA GLU A 378 -16.35 26.96 -6.71
C GLU A 378 -16.69 28.40 -7.08
N THR A 379 -16.10 29.35 -6.37
CA THR A 379 -16.27 30.78 -6.63
C THR A 379 -14.96 31.46 -7.01
N ASN A 380 -14.00 30.70 -7.51
CA ASN A 380 -12.71 31.24 -7.94
C ASN A 380 -12.89 32.29 -9.03
N GLN A 381 -12.11 33.37 -8.94
CA GLN A 381 -11.94 34.29 -10.06
C GLN A 381 -10.94 33.68 -11.04
N TRP A 382 -11.13 33.97 -12.32
CA TRP A 382 -10.34 33.49 -13.43
C TRP A 382 -9.87 34.70 -14.26
N THR A 383 -8.68 34.63 -14.82
CA THR A 383 -8.14 35.67 -15.71
C THR A 383 -7.44 35.01 -16.89
N VAL A 384 -7.29 35.76 -17.99
CA VAL A 384 -6.48 35.30 -19.13
C VAL A 384 -5.07 34.98 -18.66
N LEU A 385 -4.64 33.74 -18.88
CA LEU A 385 -3.31 33.25 -18.57
C LEU A 385 -2.29 34.02 -19.41
N GLN A 386 -1.44 34.81 -18.76
CA GLN A 386 -0.33 35.48 -19.42
C GLN A 386 0.82 34.47 -19.56
N GLY A 387 0.82 33.72 -20.66
CA GLY A 387 1.79 32.67 -20.95
C GLY A 387 1.83 32.33 -22.45
N GLU A 388 2.45 31.21 -22.81
CA GLU A 388 2.70 30.82 -24.21
C GLU A 388 1.45 30.34 -24.98
N TYR A 389 0.30 30.20 -24.30
CA TYR A 389 -0.93 29.73 -24.91
C TYR A 389 -1.84 30.89 -25.33
N GLY A 390 -1.53 31.46 -26.49
CA GLY A 390 -2.24 32.59 -27.09
C GLY A 390 -1.25 33.58 -27.70
N GLU A 391 -1.61 34.16 -28.84
CA GLU A 391 -0.81 35.22 -29.45
C GLU A 391 -0.97 36.55 -28.68
N LEU A 392 0.00 37.46 -28.82
CA LEU A 392 0.12 38.68 -28.01
C LEU A 392 -1.15 39.53 -28.02
N PHE A 393 -1.74 39.75 -29.20
CA PHE A 393 -2.94 40.54 -29.36
C PHE A 393 -4.20 39.82 -28.88
N ALA A 394 -4.30 38.50 -28.99
CA ALA A 394 -5.41 37.73 -28.42
C ALA A 394 -5.42 37.84 -26.89
N ASN A 395 -4.25 37.69 -26.25
CA ASN A 395 -4.09 37.86 -24.81
C ASN A 395 -4.44 39.29 -24.36
N HIS A 396 -4.17 40.29 -25.20
CA HIS A 396 -4.50 41.68 -24.93
C HIS A 396 -5.99 41.99 -25.14
N ARG A 397 -6.56 41.65 -26.30
CA ARG A 397 -7.97 41.90 -26.66
C ARG A 397 -8.94 41.19 -25.72
N LEU A 398 -8.62 39.95 -25.33
CA LEU A 398 -9.48 39.14 -24.47
C LEU A 398 -9.23 39.35 -22.97
N LYS A 399 -8.44 40.37 -22.60
CA LYS A 399 -8.09 40.64 -21.21
C LYS A 399 -9.33 40.91 -20.36
N ALA A 400 -9.69 39.92 -19.56
CA ALA A 400 -10.90 39.92 -18.75
C ALA A 400 -10.73 39.14 -17.45
N SER A 401 -11.58 39.43 -16.47
CA SER A 401 -11.74 38.65 -15.25
C SER A 401 -13.10 37.97 -15.26
N TRP A 402 -13.09 36.67 -15.02
CA TRP A 402 -14.26 35.81 -15.06
C TRP A 402 -14.50 35.18 -13.69
N GLN A 403 -15.73 34.81 -13.42
CA GLN A 403 -16.13 33.92 -12.35
C GLN A 403 -17.22 33.02 -12.90
N PHE A 404 -17.05 31.72 -12.75
CA PHE A 404 -17.98 30.72 -13.24
C PHE A 404 -18.60 30.00 -12.05
N GLN A 405 -19.88 29.65 -12.18
CA GLN A 405 -20.56 28.77 -11.24
C GLN A 405 -21.00 27.51 -11.98
N THR A 406 -20.68 26.36 -11.39
CA THR A 406 -21.14 25.05 -11.83
C THR A 406 -22.29 24.57 -10.96
N ASP A 407 -23.09 23.62 -11.45
CA ASP A 407 -23.88 22.81 -10.55
C ASP A 407 -23.02 21.71 -9.90
N THR A 408 -23.42 21.30 -8.69
CA THR A 408 -22.79 20.19 -8.00
C THR A 408 -23.36 18.88 -8.53
N ARG A 409 -22.51 18.04 -9.13
CA ARG A 409 -22.96 16.77 -9.72
C ARG A 409 -21.86 15.71 -9.74
N ARG A 410 -22.29 14.44 -9.86
CA ARG A 410 -21.39 13.34 -10.19
C ARG A 410 -21.05 13.38 -11.67
N LEU A 411 -19.75 13.36 -12.02
CA LEU A 411 -19.26 13.30 -13.41
C LEU A 411 -19.29 11.86 -13.95
N ALA A 412 -20.43 11.19 -13.76
CA ALA A 412 -20.72 9.87 -14.34
C ALA A 412 -21.19 10.02 -15.79
N SER A 413 -20.98 9.00 -16.62
CA SER A 413 -21.36 9.00 -18.05
C SER A 413 -22.83 9.41 -18.30
N THR A 414 -23.74 9.08 -17.37
CA THR A 414 -25.16 9.45 -17.40
C THR A 414 -25.42 10.95 -17.25
N ASN A 415 -24.46 11.72 -16.73
CA ASN A 415 -24.60 13.14 -16.40
C ASN A 415 -23.71 14.07 -17.24
N LEU A 416 -23.01 13.54 -18.25
CA LEU A 416 -22.05 14.31 -19.06
C LEU A 416 -22.68 15.00 -20.28
N ALA A 417 -23.95 14.77 -20.58
CA ALA A 417 -24.58 15.30 -21.80
C ALA A 417 -24.66 16.84 -21.82
N ALA A 418 -24.96 17.46 -20.69
CA ALA A 418 -25.09 18.92 -20.56
C ALA A 418 -23.90 19.52 -19.80
N SER A 419 -23.47 20.72 -20.22
CA SER A 419 -22.42 21.47 -19.53
C SER A 419 -22.70 21.62 -18.02
N PRO A 420 -21.66 21.53 -17.17
CA PRO A 420 -21.78 21.84 -15.76
C PRO A 420 -21.92 23.34 -15.49
N LEU A 421 -21.57 24.22 -16.43
CA LEU A 421 -21.63 25.66 -16.24
C LEU A 421 -23.08 26.15 -16.17
N ARG A 422 -23.34 27.07 -15.25
CA ARG A 422 -24.67 27.63 -14.97
C ARG A 422 -24.69 29.13 -15.08
N ARG A 423 -23.73 29.80 -14.43
CA ARG A 423 -23.65 31.26 -14.40
C ARG A 423 -22.24 31.72 -14.69
N LEU A 424 -22.14 32.91 -15.27
CA LEU A 424 -20.90 33.63 -15.37
C LEU A 424 -21.07 35.04 -14.81
N ALA A 425 -20.00 35.54 -14.21
CA ALA A 425 -19.77 36.95 -14.02
C ALA A 425 -18.47 37.30 -14.75
N VAL A 426 -18.50 38.32 -15.59
CA VAL A 426 -17.33 38.76 -16.34
C VAL A 426 -17.16 40.25 -16.20
N THR A 427 -15.89 40.64 -16.11
CA THR A 427 -15.46 42.02 -16.18
C THR A 427 -14.44 42.16 -17.28
N MET A 428 -14.74 42.99 -18.27
CA MET A 428 -13.89 43.20 -19.45
C MET A 428 -13.47 44.66 -19.56
N LEU A 429 -12.37 44.89 -20.27
CA LEU A 429 -11.95 46.22 -20.70
C LEU A 429 -12.28 46.35 -22.19
N ALA A 430 -13.23 47.22 -22.52
CA ALA A 430 -13.48 47.62 -23.90
C ALA A 430 -12.93 49.04 -24.05
N ASP A 431 -11.82 49.19 -24.77
CA ASP A 431 -11.02 50.42 -24.83
C ASP A 431 -10.59 50.93 -23.44
N LEU A 432 -11.16 52.03 -22.97
CA LEU A 432 -10.91 52.61 -21.63
C LEU A 432 -12.05 52.37 -20.65
N GLU A 433 -13.15 51.75 -21.08
CA GLU A 433 -14.32 51.50 -20.26
C GLU A 433 -14.35 50.07 -19.72
N ARG A 434 -14.65 49.96 -18.43
CA ARG A 434 -14.79 48.69 -17.74
C ARG A 434 -16.24 48.25 -17.75
N THR A 435 -16.56 47.18 -18.45
CA THR A 435 -17.90 46.60 -18.47
C THR A 435 -17.98 45.40 -17.52
N HIS A 436 -19.08 45.27 -16.79
CA HIS A 436 -19.34 44.15 -15.89
C HIS A 436 -20.70 43.54 -16.18
N ARG A 437 -20.77 42.21 -16.31
CA ARG A 437 -22.01 41.47 -16.57
C ARG A 437 -22.05 40.21 -15.74
N THR A 438 -23.19 39.96 -15.09
CA THR A 438 -23.48 38.72 -14.38
C THR A 438 -24.80 38.16 -14.89
N THR A 439 -24.83 36.92 -15.35
CA THR A 439 -25.99 36.31 -16.01
C THR A 439 -25.94 34.79 -15.95
N ALA A 440 -27.08 34.11 -16.11
CA ALA A 440 -27.06 32.69 -16.42
C ALA A 440 -26.56 32.47 -17.86
N LEU A 441 -25.80 31.40 -18.11
CA LEU A 441 -25.31 31.11 -19.47
C LEU A 441 -26.49 30.92 -20.44
N ALA A 442 -27.54 30.23 -20.00
CA ALA A 442 -28.75 29.99 -20.79
C ALA A 442 -29.52 31.26 -21.21
N GLU A 443 -29.26 32.40 -20.55
CA GLU A 443 -29.87 33.69 -20.88
C GLU A 443 -29.02 34.50 -21.88
N LEU A 444 -27.83 34.01 -22.24
CA LEU A 444 -26.99 34.69 -23.22
C LEU A 444 -27.56 34.52 -24.64
N PRO A 445 -27.51 35.57 -25.47
CA PRO A 445 -28.00 35.49 -26.85
C PRO A 445 -27.31 34.38 -27.64
N GLY A 446 -28.11 33.51 -28.27
CA GLY A 446 -27.60 32.39 -29.07
C GLY A 446 -26.83 31.34 -28.25
N TYR A 447 -27.14 31.20 -26.96
CA TYR A 447 -26.49 30.20 -26.13
C TYR A 447 -26.77 28.78 -26.65
N GLU A 448 -25.70 28.03 -26.88
CA GLU A 448 -25.74 26.60 -27.16
C GLU A 448 -24.63 25.88 -26.39
N THR A 449 -24.83 24.59 -26.13
CA THR A 449 -23.81 23.76 -25.50
C THR A 449 -23.70 22.45 -26.26
N ARG A 450 -22.48 21.97 -26.46
CA ARG A 450 -22.22 20.69 -27.12
C ARG A 450 -21.06 19.96 -26.48
N ARG A 451 -21.06 18.64 -26.65
CA ARG A 451 -19.99 17.76 -26.20
C ARG A 451 -19.06 17.46 -27.36
N GLU A 452 -17.78 17.77 -27.22
CA GLU A 452 -16.71 17.41 -28.16
C GLU A 452 -15.78 16.47 -27.41
N GLY A 453 -15.82 15.17 -27.75
CA GLY A 453 -15.28 14.04 -26.97
C GLY A 453 -14.52 14.36 -25.67
N THR A 454 -15.02 14.05 -24.49
CA THR A 454 -14.55 14.48 -23.14
C THR A 454 -14.80 15.93 -22.73
N ASP A 455 -14.79 16.90 -23.65
CA ASP A 455 -14.97 18.32 -23.30
C ASP A 455 -16.41 18.81 -23.50
N TRP A 456 -16.77 19.87 -22.77
CA TRP A 456 -17.95 20.69 -23.03
C TRP A 456 -17.55 21.97 -23.75
N VAL A 457 -18.32 22.38 -24.74
CA VAL A 457 -18.15 23.67 -25.44
C VAL A 457 -19.45 24.44 -25.31
N ASP A 458 -19.41 25.50 -24.51
CA ASP A 458 -20.49 26.46 -24.32
C ASP A 458 -20.27 27.66 -25.23
N ARG A 459 -21.24 27.99 -26.10
CA ARG A 459 -21.14 29.12 -27.02
C ARG A 459 -22.23 30.14 -26.80
N TRP A 460 -21.94 31.41 -27.06
CA TRP A 460 -22.91 32.50 -26.99
C TRP A 460 -22.46 33.70 -27.84
N MET A 461 -23.34 34.68 -28.03
CA MET A 461 -23.02 35.96 -28.67
C MET A 461 -22.93 37.08 -27.64
N TRP A 462 -21.98 38.01 -27.84
CA TRP A 462 -21.81 39.17 -26.96
C TRP A 462 -22.46 40.43 -27.54
N ASP A 463 -22.23 40.70 -28.82
CA ASP A 463 -22.76 41.84 -29.56
C ASP A 463 -23.59 41.41 -30.78
N VAL A 464 -24.34 42.34 -31.37
CA VAL A 464 -25.15 42.13 -32.58
C VAL A 464 -24.67 43.03 -33.73
N GLY A 465 -25.03 42.68 -34.97
CA GLY A 465 -24.68 43.48 -36.16
C GLY A 465 -23.22 43.34 -36.62
N ALA A 466 -22.62 44.42 -37.12
CA ALA A 466 -21.29 44.41 -37.75
C ALA A 466 -20.12 44.19 -36.79
N GLU A 467 -20.33 44.36 -35.47
CA GLU A 467 -19.36 44.11 -34.41
C GLU A 467 -19.64 42.80 -33.65
N ARG A 468 -20.47 41.90 -34.22
CA ARG A 468 -20.80 40.62 -33.59
C ARG A 468 -19.55 39.83 -33.22
N GLN A 469 -19.52 39.39 -31.97
CA GLN A 469 -18.54 38.46 -31.42
C GLN A 469 -19.26 37.19 -30.96
N THR A 470 -18.80 36.05 -31.47
CA THR A 470 -19.25 34.72 -31.01
C THR A 470 -18.19 34.17 -30.06
N TRP A 471 -18.59 33.88 -28.84
CA TRP A 471 -17.74 33.38 -27.78
C TRP A 471 -17.95 31.87 -27.62
N ALA A 472 -16.88 31.15 -27.31
CA ALA A 472 -16.91 29.73 -26.98
C ALA A 472 -15.98 29.46 -25.79
N LEU A 473 -16.50 28.79 -24.77
CA LEU A 473 -15.71 28.30 -23.64
C LEU A 473 -15.67 26.78 -23.70
N ARG A 474 -14.49 26.25 -23.97
CA ARG A 474 -14.20 24.82 -23.85
C ARG A 474 -13.76 24.52 -22.42
N THR A 475 -14.47 23.59 -21.78
CA THR A 475 -14.22 23.12 -20.42
C THR A 475 -13.82 21.66 -20.45
N SER A 476 -12.60 21.37 -20.01
CA SER A 476 -12.10 20.00 -19.79
C SER A 476 -12.01 19.72 -18.30
N LEU A 477 -12.64 18.66 -17.81
CA LEU A 477 -12.53 18.23 -16.40
C LEU A 477 -12.03 16.79 -16.31
N PRO A 478 -11.28 16.44 -15.25
CA PRO A 478 -10.97 15.04 -14.97
C PRO A 478 -12.27 14.27 -14.69
N LEU A 479 -12.56 13.27 -15.53
CA LEU A 479 -13.76 12.42 -15.42
C LEU A 479 -13.52 11.18 -14.56
N ASP A 480 -12.28 10.95 -14.15
CA ASP A 480 -11.86 9.87 -13.30
C ASP A 480 -10.81 10.33 -12.29
N ARG A 481 -10.73 9.60 -11.18
CA ARG A 481 -9.76 9.86 -10.12
C ARG A 481 -9.03 8.58 -9.79
N SER A 482 -7.71 8.69 -9.66
CA SER A 482 -6.88 7.59 -9.22
C SER A 482 -7.35 7.12 -7.84
N PRO A 483 -7.35 5.80 -7.60
CA PRO A 483 -7.68 5.26 -6.29
C PRO A 483 -6.86 5.90 -5.17
N GLY A 484 -7.51 6.17 -4.04
CA GLY A 484 -6.87 6.82 -2.88
C GLY A 484 -6.80 8.36 -2.98
N SER A 485 -7.08 8.95 -4.14
CA SER A 485 -7.25 10.40 -4.25
C SER A 485 -8.66 10.83 -3.81
N ALA A 486 -8.80 12.08 -3.35
CA ALA A 486 -10.12 12.62 -3.05
C ALA A 486 -11.00 12.58 -4.32
N PRO A 487 -12.24 12.05 -4.25
CA PRO A 487 -13.15 11.96 -5.39
C PRO A 487 -13.88 13.29 -5.65
N LEU A 488 -13.24 14.41 -5.31
CA LEU A 488 -13.75 15.76 -5.48
C LEU A 488 -12.95 16.43 -6.58
N VAL A 489 -13.65 17.09 -7.49
CA VAL A 489 -13.10 17.87 -8.59
C VAL A 489 -13.74 19.25 -8.53
N PHE A 490 -12.94 20.27 -8.76
CA PHE A 490 -13.38 21.65 -8.92
C PHE A 490 -13.12 22.11 -10.35
N LEU A 491 -13.74 23.22 -10.76
CA LEU A 491 -13.46 23.79 -12.08
C LEU A 491 -11.97 24.14 -12.24
N SER A 492 -11.29 24.52 -11.14
CA SER A 492 -9.85 24.79 -11.11
C SER A 492 -8.95 23.57 -11.35
N ASP A 493 -9.45 22.35 -11.21
CA ASP A 493 -8.70 21.12 -11.54
C ASP A 493 -8.73 20.80 -13.03
N GLY A 494 -9.56 21.55 -13.79
CA GLY A 494 -9.73 21.40 -15.23
C GLY A 494 -8.95 22.40 -16.06
N ARG A 495 -9.32 22.48 -17.32
CA ARG A 495 -8.78 23.42 -18.29
C ARG A 495 -9.91 24.21 -18.93
N LEU A 496 -9.77 25.53 -18.94
CA LEU A 496 -10.71 26.47 -19.56
C LEU A 496 -10.03 27.18 -20.73
N GLU A 497 -10.55 26.95 -21.93
CA GLU A 497 -10.09 27.59 -23.17
C GLU A 497 -11.21 28.48 -23.71
N LEU A 498 -10.90 29.76 -23.91
CA LEU A 498 -11.83 30.77 -24.36
C LEU A 498 -11.48 31.18 -25.78
N THR A 499 -12.43 31.03 -26.69
CA THR A 499 -12.30 31.40 -28.09
C THR A 499 -13.32 32.47 -28.45
N VAL A 500 -12.89 33.47 -29.21
CA VAL A 500 -13.77 34.52 -29.75
C VAL A 500 -13.60 34.58 -31.25
N THR A 501 -14.73 34.48 -31.97
CA THR A 501 -14.79 34.66 -33.42
C THR A 501 -15.42 36.01 -33.73
N TYR A 502 -14.74 36.79 -34.56
CA TYR A 502 -15.11 38.15 -34.95
C TYR A 502 -15.81 38.17 -36.31
N ALA A 503 -16.75 39.10 -36.49
CA ALA A 503 -17.36 39.37 -37.79
C ALA A 503 -16.39 39.98 -38.82
N ARG A 504 -15.29 40.60 -38.37
CA ARG A 504 -14.26 41.24 -39.20
C ARG A 504 -12.86 40.81 -38.77
N PRO A 505 -11.90 40.68 -39.71
CA PRO A 505 -10.52 40.33 -39.37
C PRO A 505 -9.91 41.32 -38.38
N ARG A 506 -9.21 40.80 -37.37
CA ARG A 506 -8.43 41.57 -36.38
C ARG A 506 -6.94 41.40 -36.66
N PRO A 507 -6.10 42.42 -36.40
CA PRO A 507 -4.65 42.29 -36.52
C PRO A 507 -4.12 41.17 -35.63
N MET A 508 -3.22 40.35 -36.16
CA MET A 508 -2.57 39.26 -35.44
C MET A 508 -1.06 39.43 -35.54
N LEU A 509 -0.32 39.00 -34.52
CA LEU A 509 1.13 38.87 -34.58
C LEU A 509 1.52 37.50 -34.05
N ASP A 510 1.92 36.60 -34.95
CA ASP A 510 2.43 35.28 -34.59
C ASP A 510 3.89 35.12 -35.02
N TRP A 511 4.43 33.90 -34.89
CA TRP A 511 5.81 33.58 -35.24
C TRP A 511 6.12 33.76 -36.74
N SER A 512 5.11 33.78 -37.60
CA SER A 512 5.24 34.01 -39.05
C SER A 512 5.23 35.49 -39.44
N GLY A 513 4.87 36.37 -38.49
CA GLY A 513 4.87 37.82 -38.65
C GLY A 513 3.47 38.45 -38.50
N PRO A 514 3.32 39.73 -38.89
CA PRO A 514 2.04 40.42 -38.84
C PRO A 514 1.03 39.81 -39.83
N GLY A 515 -0.20 39.63 -39.38
CA GLY A 515 -1.28 39.09 -40.20
C GLY A 515 -2.65 39.55 -39.72
N SER A 516 -3.69 38.79 -40.11
CA SER A 516 -5.05 39.01 -39.61
C SER A 516 -5.71 37.68 -39.25
N THR A 517 -6.57 37.69 -38.23
CA THR A 517 -7.33 36.53 -37.78
C THR A 517 -8.81 36.87 -37.63
N LEU A 518 -9.67 35.90 -37.85
CA LEU A 518 -11.09 35.98 -37.47
C LEU A 518 -11.34 35.39 -36.09
N THR A 519 -10.33 34.79 -35.46
CA THR A 519 -10.49 34.05 -34.21
C THR A 519 -9.31 34.29 -33.27
N ASP A 520 -9.62 34.59 -32.01
CA ASP A 520 -8.67 34.60 -30.91
C ASP A 520 -8.95 33.43 -29.97
N THR A 521 -7.90 32.80 -29.45
CA THR A 521 -8.01 31.75 -28.44
C THR A 521 -7.01 31.99 -27.31
N VAL A 522 -7.49 31.91 -26.06
CA VAL A 522 -6.69 32.09 -24.84
C VAL A 522 -7.05 31.03 -23.79
N LEU A 523 -6.14 30.75 -22.86
CA LEU A 523 -6.49 29.99 -21.65
C LEU A 523 -6.89 30.92 -20.52
N LEU A 524 -7.83 30.44 -19.70
CA LEU A 524 -8.14 31.05 -18.41
C LEU A 524 -7.41 30.28 -17.31
N ALA A 525 -6.84 31.01 -16.36
CA ALA A 525 -6.23 30.46 -15.16
C ALA A 525 -6.90 31.01 -13.90
N PRO A 526 -7.01 30.22 -12.82
CA PRO A 526 -7.51 30.70 -11.55
C PRO A 526 -6.63 31.84 -11.05
N ARG A 527 -7.25 32.92 -10.58
CA ARG A 527 -6.56 34.03 -9.94
C ARG A 527 -6.08 33.54 -8.58
N SER A 528 -4.77 33.37 -8.44
CA SER A 528 -4.16 33.12 -7.14
C SER A 528 -4.58 34.21 -6.15
N PRO A 529 -5.04 33.86 -4.94
CA PRO A 529 -5.27 34.88 -3.92
C PRO A 529 -3.96 35.63 -3.69
N VAL A 530 -4.02 36.96 -3.74
CA VAL A 530 -2.88 37.79 -3.36
C VAL A 530 -2.61 37.50 -1.88
N ARG A 531 -1.50 36.80 -1.59
CA ARG A 531 -1.02 36.68 -0.21
C ARG A 531 -0.52 38.05 0.20
N ILE A 532 -1.30 38.76 1.01
CA ILE A 532 -0.80 39.92 1.74
C ILE A 532 0.14 39.35 2.80
N THR A 533 1.44 39.30 2.51
CA THR A 533 2.44 39.07 3.53
C THR A 533 2.54 40.35 4.34
N VAL A 534 1.79 40.46 5.43
CA VAL A 534 2.00 41.53 6.40
C VAL A 534 3.33 41.25 7.07
N SER A 535 4.39 41.94 6.63
CA SER A 535 5.67 41.95 7.35
C SER A 535 5.47 42.76 8.63
N SER A 536 5.11 42.09 9.73
CA SER A 536 5.08 42.72 11.05
C SER A 536 6.50 42.81 11.60
N THR A 537 7.20 43.88 11.25
CA THR A 537 8.36 44.38 12.00
C THR A 537 8.10 45.84 12.34
N VAL A 538 7.31 46.05 13.40
CA VAL A 538 7.23 47.35 14.06
C VAL A 538 8.15 47.29 15.27
N ALA A 539 9.28 48.00 15.21
CA ALA A 539 9.96 48.45 16.42
C ALA A 539 9.16 49.64 16.99
N PRO A 540 9.05 49.79 18.33
CA PRO A 540 8.23 50.85 18.90
C PRO A 540 8.93 52.20 18.70
N GLY A 541 8.26 53.13 18.00
CA GLY A 541 8.60 54.56 18.05
C GLY A 541 8.94 55.31 16.75
N SER A 542 8.41 54.94 15.58
CA SER A 542 8.53 55.81 14.40
C SER A 542 7.23 55.97 13.61
N THR A 543 6.72 57.20 13.56
CA THR A 543 5.71 57.66 12.60
C THR A 543 6.42 57.97 11.28
N SER A 544 6.31 57.06 10.31
CA SER A 544 6.49 57.42 8.90
C SER A 544 5.58 56.54 8.02
N VAL A 545 4.74 57.20 7.22
CA VAL A 545 3.96 56.57 6.14
C VAL A 545 4.95 56.19 5.04
N ARG A 546 4.98 54.93 4.60
CA ARG A 546 5.70 54.51 3.38
C ARG A 546 4.84 53.61 2.51
N GLU A 547 4.91 53.92 1.21
CA GLU A 547 4.29 53.21 0.08
C GLU A 547 4.74 51.74 -0.01
N ALA A 548 3.82 50.86 -0.39
CA ALA A 548 4.07 49.43 -0.55
C ALA A 548 4.70 49.12 -1.92
N GLN A 549 5.89 48.54 -1.94
CA GLN A 549 6.50 47.93 -3.14
C GLN A 549 5.97 46.50 -3.34
N ILE A 550 5.61 46.17 -4.59
CA ILE A 550 5.04 44.89 -5.01
C ILE A 550 6.14 44.02 -5.64
N CYS A 551 6.36 42.81 -5.13
CA CYS A 551 7.22 41.80 -5.74
C CYS A 551 6.46 40.47 -5.93
N SER A 552 6.43 39.95 -7.16
CA SER A 552 5.78 38.68 -7.53
C SER A 552 6.82 37.59 -7.77
N MET A 553 6.71 36.45 -7.09
CA MET A 553 7.47 35.21 -7.40
C MET A 553 6.54 34.20 -8.08
N ALA A 554 6.92 33.74 -9.28
CA ALA A 554 6.34 32.55 -9.92
C ALA A 554 7.34 31.40 -9.83
N ASN A 555 6.98 30.32 -9.12
CA ASN A 555 7.74 29.07 -9.09
C ASN A 555 7.17 28.09 -10.11
N TRP A 556 7.97 27.67 -11.08
CA TRP A 556 7.65 26.60 -12.03
C TRP A 556 8.41 25.33 -11.66
N ARG A 557 7.70 24.18 -11.56
CA ARG A 557 8.30 22.84 -11.56
C ARG A 557 7.82 22.10 -12.80
N PHE A 558 8.73 21.82 -13.72
CA PHE A 558 8.53 20.85 -14.81
C PHE A 558 9.27 19.56 -14.47
N SER A 559 8.59 18.43 -14.66
CA SER A 559 9.18 17.09 -14.66
C SER A 559 9.35 16.68 -16.12
N SER A 560 10.58 16.50 -16.60
CA SER A 560 10.86 15.98 -17.94
C SER A 560 11.54 14.61 -17.86
N ILE A 561 10.95 13.65 -18.56
CA ILE A 561 11.52 12.35 -18.94
C ILE A 561 12.01 12.52 -20.38
N THR A 562 13.31 12.34 -20.66
CA THR A 562 13.86 11.61 -21.83
C THR A 562 15.40 11.57 -21.84
N SER A 563 15.91 10.59 -22.59
CA SER A 563 17.22 9.93 -22.63
C SER A 563 18.43 10.67 -23.27
N ARG A 564 19.63 10.34 -22.74
CA ARG A 564 20.99 10.21 -23.34
C ARG A 564 21.49 11.22 -24.41
N SER A 565 22.60 11.92 -24.13
CA SER A 565 23.98 11.63 -24.61
C SER A 565 24.95 12.83 -24.36
N ARG A 566 26.26 12.58 -24.47
CA ARG A 566 27.40 13.35 -23.92
C ARG A 566 27.76 14.65 -24.69
N SER A 567 28.11 15.71 -23.96
CA SER A 567 29.47 16.33 -23.86
C SER A 567 29.54 17.87 -23.81
N SER A 568 30.46 18.34 -22.94
CA SER A 568 31.16 19.64 -22.93
C SER A 568 30.54 20.88 -22.24
N ARG A 569 31.45 21.71 -21.71
CA ARG A 569 31.37 22.74 -20.64
C ARG A 569 30.62 24.03 -21.04
N ALA A 570 29.91 24.68 -20.08
CA ALA A 570 30.06 26.11 -19.73
C ALA A 570 29.03 26.62 -18.67
N GLY A 571 29.52 27.38 -17.68
CA GLY A 571 28.86 28.56 -17.10
C GLY A 571 27.61 28.41 -16.21
N ARG A 572 27.77 28.52 -14.88
CA ARG A 572 26.68 28.92 -13.96
C ARG A 572 26.41 30.42 -14.11
N SER A 573 25.22 30.80 -14.57
CA SER A 573 24.69 32.16 -14.47
C SER A 573 23.59 32.19 -13.40
N LEU A 574 23.82 32.94 -12.33
CA LEU A 574 22.83 33.31 -11.30
C LEU A 574 22.13 34.59 -11.79
N SER A 575 20.87 34.48 -12.21
CA SER A 575 20.02 35.63 -12.54
C SER A 575 19.60 36.37 -11.26
N LYS A 576 20.10 37.59 -11.06
CA LYS A 576 19.59 38.55 -10.07
C LYS A 576 18.24 39.14 -10.54
N PRO A 577 17.27 39.42 -9.65
CA PRO A 577 16.06 40.16 -10.01
C PRO A 577 16.36 41.64 -10.24
N LEU A 578 15.79 42.21 -11.31
CA LEU A 578 15.75 43.65 -11.56
C LEU A 578 14.54 44.24 -10.82
N CYS A 579 14.79 45.14 -9.87
CA CYS A 579 13.78 46.06 -9.33
C CYS A 579 13.90 47.37 -10.09
N ILE A 580 12.80 47.87 -10.67
CA ILE A 580 12.70 49.25 -11.16
C ILE A 580 11.89 50.02 -10.10
N THR A 581 12.45 51.15 -9.67
CA THR A 581 11.94 52.04 -8.62
C THR A 581 10.59 52.65 -8.93
#